data_AF-A0AA51GUB3-F1
#
_entry.id   AF-A0AA51GUB3-F1
#
_cell.length_a   1.000
_cell.length_b   1.000
_cell.length_c   1.000
_cell.angle_alpha   90.00
_cell.angle_beta   90.00
_cell.angle_gamma   90.00
#
_symmetry.space_group_name_H-M   'P 1'
#
loop_
_entity.id
_entity.type
_entity.pdbx_description
1 polymer ?
#
loop_
_entity_poly.entity_id
_entity_poly.type
_entity_poly.pdbx_seq_one_letter_code
_entity_poly.pdbx_strand_id
1 'polypeptide(L)'
;MLSKLLRIFGIQKKSTVPLSASDIVRRARDAHKVTEWSRAKRLTVFNPPFWGIHHIFIDSNLKHSLIALKEDGSAFIFLGNTYGPERWEKYDENLNKVDGGIIENQSLTWLIYQDYVIYNGSMLPATDAPYHWGRVIEVDSFDKHIDDQWISKIIPELKELALSYIKS
;
A
#
# COMPACT_ATOMS: atom_id res chain seq x y z
N MET A 1 -5.64 -20.43 11.18
CA MET A 1 -5.71 -19.27 10.28
C MET A 1 -7.05 -18.53 10.33
N LEU A 2 -8.19 -19.21 10.51
CA LEU A 2 -9.50 -18.56 10.76
C LEU A 2 -9.46 -17.46 11.84
N SER A 3 -8.64 -17.60 12.88
CA SER A 3 -8.51 -16.62 13.96
C SER A 3 -7.86 -15.28 13.56
N LYS A 4 -7.02 -15.25 12.50
CA LYS A 4 -6.47 -13.99 11.95
C LYS A 4 -7.51 -13.25 11.10
N LEU A 5 -8.23 -13.98 10.24
CA LEU A 5 -9.34 -13.42 9.45
C LEU A 5 -10.48 -12.93 10.35
N LEU A 6 -10.88 -13.70 11.36
CA LEU A 6 -11.87 -13.27 12.36
C LEU A 6 -11.43 -12.06 13.20
N ARG A 7 -10.13 -11.77 13.32
CA ARG A 7 -9.61 -10.52 13.92
C ARG A 7 -9.70 -9.32 12.97
N ILE A 8 -9.62 -9.55 11.67
CA ILE A 8 -9.75 -8.53 10.62
C ILE A 8 -11.23 -8.20 10.38
N PHE A 9 -12.10 -9.22 10.37
CA PHE A 9 -13.55 -9.12 10.12
C PHE A 9 -14.41 -9.09 11.40
N GLY A 10 -13.79 -9.23 12.57
CA GLY A 10 -14.47 -9.26 13.87
C GLY A 10 -14.98 -7.88 14.27
N ILE A 11 -16.25 -7.63 13.93
CA ILE A 11 -17.19 -6.64 14.49
C ILE A 11 -16.51 -5.51 15.29
N GLN A 12 -15.93 -4.53 14.60
CA GLN A 12 -15.76 -3.19 15.18
C GLN A 12 -17.00 -2.35 14.85
N LYS A 13 -17.81 -2.09 15.87
CA LYS A 13 -18.92 -1.14 15.81
C LYS A 13 -18.33 0.29 15.72
N LYS A 14 -18.35 0.87 14.51
CA LYS A 14 -18.15 2.28 14.11
C LYS A 14 -16.91 3.04 14.62
N SER A 15 -15.95 3.20 13.72
CA SER A 15 -15.69 4.49 13.04
C SER A 15 -15.40 4.19 11.56
N THR A 16 -16.02 4.90 10.62
CA THR A 16 -15.73 4.74 9.18
C THR A 16 -14.35 5.30 8.79
N VAL A 17 -13.76 6.10 9.67
CA VAL A 17 -12.45 6.75 9.49
C VAL A 17 -11.58 6.48 10.73
N PRO A 18 -10.38 5.88 10.59
CA PRO A 18 -9.62 5.36 11.73
C PRO A 18 -8.83 6.44 12.50
N LEU A 19 -8.61 7.61 11.91
CA LEU A 19 -7.84 8.69 12.51
C LEU A 19 -8.64 10.00 12.42
N SER A 20 -8.65 10.79 13.49
CA SER A 20 -9.18 12.15 13.39
C SER A 20 -8.13 13.09 12.77
N ALA A 21 -8.55 14.28 12.33
CA ALA A 21 -7.61 15.32 11.92
C ALA A 21 -6.58 15.64 13.03
N SER A 22 -7.03 15.63 14.29
CA SER A 22 -6.15 15.85 15.44
C SER A 22 -5.11 14.75 15.63
N ASP A 23 -5.48 13.49 15.34
CA ASP A 23 -4.54 12.36 15.39
C ASP A 23 -3.48 12.47 14.31
N ILE A 24 -3.89 12.85 13.09
CA ILE A 24 -2.97 13.08 11.97
C ILE A 24 -1.98 14.19 12.31
N VAL A 25 -2.47 15.34 12.79
CA VAL A 25 -1.62 16.47 13.19
C VAL A 25 -0.66 16.09 14.32
N ARG A 26 -1.14 15.35 15.32
CA ARG A 26 -0.28 14.88 16.42
C ARG A 26 0.83 13.97 15.89
N ARG A 27 0.49 13.00 15.03
CA ARG A 27 1.45 12.04 14.47
C ARG A 27 2.41 12.69 13.47
N ALA A 28 1.98 13.72 12.74
CA ALA A 28 2.84 14.48 11.84
C ALA A 28 4.03 15.13 12.56
N ARG A 29 3.91 15.45 13.86
CA ARG A 29 5.02 15.96 14.68
C ARG A 29 6.15 14.94 14.83
N ASP A 30 5.82 13.65 14.76
CA ASP A 30 6.76 12.54 14.84
C ASP A 30 7.07 11.95 13.45
N ALA A 31 6.78 12.67 12.36
CA ALA A 31 6.94 12.16 10.98
C ALA A 31 8.34 11.56 10.73
N HIS A 32 9.40 12.21 11.21
CA HIS A 32 10.77 11.69 11.08
C HIS A 32 10.95 10.30 11.71
N LYS A 33 10.36 10.04 12.89
CA LYS A 33 10.45 8.73 13.56
C LYS A 33 9.70 7.68 12.77
N VAL A 34 8.57 8.05 12.19
CA VAL A 34 7.75 7.15 11.39
C VAL A 34 8.46 6.80 10.08
N THR A 35 9.08 7.78 9.42
CA THR A 35 9.91 7.57 8.23
C THR A 35 11.11 6.67 8.52
N GLU A 36 11.83 6.91 9.62
CA GLU A 36 12.95 6.03 9.99
C GLU A 36 12.47 4.62 10.36
N TRP A 37 11.35 4.50 11.07
CA TRP A 37 10.75 3.20 11.36
C TRP A 37 10.33 2.47 10.08
N SER A 38 9.86 3.17 9.05
CA SER A 38 9.34 2.55 7.83
C SER A 38 10.43 2.06 6.88
N ARG A 39 11.67 2.51 7.06
CA ARG A 39 12.82 2.12 6.23
C ARG A 39 13.05 0.61 6.23
N ALA A 40 13.36 0.04 5.06
CA ALA A 40 13.60 -1.39 4.86
C ALA A 40 12.44 -2.29 5.33
N LYS A 41 11.21 -1.91 4.97
CA LYS A 41 9.99 -2.67 5.34
C LYS A 41 9.09 -2.99 4.17
N ARG A 42 8.40 -4.10 4.34
CA ARG A 42 7.22 -4.47 3.57
C ARG A 42 6.01 -4.38 4.50
N LEU A 43 5.01 -3.62 4.10
CA LEU A 43 3.73 -3.50 4.78
C LEU A 43 2.69 -4.25 3.95
N THR A 44 1.97 -5.19 4.55
CA THR A 44 0.73 -5.71 3.97
C THR A 44 -0.42 -4.87 4.49
N VAL A 45 -1.20 -4.30 3.59
CA VAL A 45 -2.26 -3.34 3.90
C VAL A 45 -3.60 -3.86 3.40
N PHE A 46 -4.60 -3.86 4.27
CA PHE A 46 -5.99 -4.15 3.94
C PHE A 46 -6.79 -2.85 3.88
N ASN A 47 -7.68 -2.70 2.88
CA ASN A 47 -8.30 -1.43 2.46
C ASN A 47 -7.29 -0.45 1.82
N PRO A 48 -7.74 0.48 0.95
CA PRO A 48 -9.13 0.71 0.52
C PRO A 48 -9.67 -0.39 -0.44
N PRO A 49 -10.99 -0.57 -0.53
CA PRO A 49 -11.59 -1.69 -1.27
C PRO A 49 -11.19 -1.77 -2.74
N PHE A 50 -10.96 -0.63 -3.42
CA PHE A 50 -10.58 -0.59 -4.83
C PHE A 50 -9.18 -1.16 -5.12
N TRP A 51 -8.29 -1.22 -4.12
CA TRP A 51 -6.99 -1.90 -4.25
C TRP A 51 -6.99 -3.30 -3.61
N GLY A 52 -7.98 -3.62 -2.79
CA GLY A 52 -7.98 -4.87 -2.03
C GLY A 52 -6.82 -4.94 -1.03
N ILE A 53 -6.31 -6.14 -0.79
CA ILE A 53 -5.05 -6.33 -0.06
C ILE A 53 -3.92 -5.92 -1.00
N HIS A 54 -3.09 -5.01 -0.55
CA HIS A 54 -1.95 -4.53 -1.33
C HIS A 54 -0.71 -4.42 -0.43
N HIS A 55 0.45 -4.33 -1.07
CA HIS A 55 1.73 -4.29 -0.38
C HIS A 55 2.41 -2.95 -0.62
N ILE A 56 3.01 -2.38 0.42
CA ILE A 56 3.90 -1.23 0.31
C ILE A 56 5.30 -1.68 0.69
N PHE A 57 6.23 -1.57 -0.23
CA PHE A 57 7.65 -1.82 -0.03
C PHE A 57 8.38 -0.51 0.11
N ILE A 58 9.28 -0.44 1.08
CA ILE A 58 10.05 0.75 1.42
C ILE A 58 11.49 0.31 1.57
N ASP A 59 12.36 0.72 0.64
CA ASP A 59 13.75 0.30 0.67
C ASP A 59 14.58 1.10 1.69
N SER A 60 15.86 0.76 1.79
CA SER A 60 16.81 1.43 2.69
C SER A 60 17.07 2.90 2.33
N ASN A 61 16.67 3.36 1.14
CA ASN A 61 16.82 4.74 0.65
C ASN A 61 15.49 5.50 0.64
N LEU A 62 14.43 4.94 1.24
CA LEU A 62 13.07 5.49 1.23
C LEU A 62 12.48 5.65 -0.17
N LYS A 63 12.90 4.83 -1.14
CA LYS A 63 12.06 4.57 -2.30
C LYS A 63 10.88 3.72 -1.86
N HIS A 64 9.73 4.01 -2.44
CA HIS A 64 8.47 3.38 -2.09
C HIS A 64 7.86 2.72 -3.33
N SER A 65 7.30 1.54 -3.15
CA SER A 65 6.50 0.85 -4.15
C SER A 65 5.22 0.32 -3.54
N LEU A 66 4.07 0.77 -4.05
CA LEU A 66 2.78 0.15 -3.74
C LEU A 66 2.43 -0.81 -4.86
N ILE A 67 2.15 -2.07 -4.51
CA ILE A 67 1.75 -3.12 -5.45
C ILE A 67 0.37 -3.65 -5.06
N ALA A 68 -0.59 -3.44 -5.95
CA ALA A 68 -1.95 -3.96 -5.81
C ALA A 68 -2.20 -5.03 -6.88
N LEU A 69 -2.25 -6.30 -6.45
CA LEU A 69 -2.67 -7.42 -7.30
C LEU A 69 -4.19 -7.46 -7.39
N LYS A 70 -4.69 -7.78 -8.58
CA LYS A 70 -6.12 -7.93 -8.86
C LYS A 70 -6.51 -9.39 -8.95
N GLU A 71 -7.80 -9.66 -8.78
CA GLU A 71 -8.35 -11.02 -8.86
C GLU A 71 -8.19 -11.65 -10.26
N ASP A 72 -8.23 -10.83 -11.30
CA ASP A 72 -7.94 -11.25 -12.68
C ASP A 72 -6.45 -11.51 -12.94
N GLY A 73 -5.60 -11.41 -11.92
CA GLY A 73 -4.16 -11.64 -12.02
C GLY A 73 -3.36 -10.46 -12.58
N SER A 74 -4.02 -9.36 -12.96
CA SER A 74 -3.35 -8.11 -13.32
C SER A 74 -2.76 -7.41 -12.09
N ALA A 75 -1.87 -6.45 -12.32
CA ALA A 75 -1.24 -5.68 -11.24
C ALA A 75 -1.20 -4.19 -11.54
N PHE A 76 -1.37 -3.38 -10.49
CA PHE A 76 -1.07 -1.95 -10.50
C PHE A 76 0.09 -1.66 -9.56
N ILE A 77 1.06 -0.93 -10.05
CA ILE A 77 2.26 -0.55 -9.31
C ILE A 77 2.35 0.96 -9.29
N PHE A 78 2.62 1.50 -8.11
CA PHE A 78 2.96 2.91 -7.93
C PHE A 78 4.35 2.99 -7.35
N LEU A 79 5.18 3.87 -7.91
CA LEU A 79 6.59 4.04 -7.52
C LEU A 79 6.84 5.49 -7.18
N GLY A 80 7.54 5.73 -6.09
CA GLY A 80 7.91 7.08 -5.67
C GLY A 80 8.65 7.08 -4.34
N ASN A 81 8.23 7.96 -3.44
CA ASN A 81 8.97 8.30 -2.24
C ASN A 81 8.03 8.42 -1.02
N THR A 82 8.54 8.92 0.10
CA THR A 82 7.80 9.08 1.36
C THR A 82 6.52 9.92 1.26
N TYR A 83 6.43 10.85 0.29
CA TYR A 83 5.29 11.76 0.13
C TYR A 83 4.18 11.18 -0.75
N GLY A 84 4.53 10.27 -1.65
CA GLY A 84 3.59 9.72 -2.60
C GLY A 84 4.30 9.09 -3.80
N PRO A 85 3.51 8.52 -4.71
CA PRO A 85 4.02 8.00 -5.96
C PRO A 85 4.28 9.11 -6.98
N GLU A 86 5.34 8.92 -7.75
CA GLU A 86 5.80 9.80 -8.85
C GLU A 86 5.47 9.20 -10.21
N ARG A 87 5.29 7.88 -10.28
CA ARG A 87 4.86 7.18 -11.50
C ARG A 87 4.00 5.96 -11.15
N TRP A 88 3.23 5.51 -12.13
CA TRP A 88 2.44 4.29 -12.03
C TRP A 88 2.61 3.41 -13.26
N GLU A 89 2.38 2.12 -13.08
CA GLU A 89 2.50 1.10 -14.11
C GLU A 89 1.38 0.09 -13.96
N LYS A 90 0.82 -0.36 -15.09
CA LYS A 90 -0.17 -1.42 -15.14
C LYS A 90 0.41 -2.62 -15.87
N TYR A 91 0.17 -3.79 -15.30
CA TYR A 91 0.59 -5.08 -15.82
C TYR A 91 -0.63 -5.95 -16.10
N ASP A 92 -0.59 -6.72 -17.19
CA ASP A 92 -1.60 -7.74 -17.49
C ASP A 92 -1.43 -9.01 -16.62
N GLU A 93 -2.30 -10.00 -16.83
CA GLU A 93 -2.27 -11.29 -16.13
C GLU A 93 -0.99 -12.11 -16.37
N ASN A 94 -0.30 -11.84 -17.48
CA ASN A 94 0.96 -12.45 -17.91
C ASN A 94 2.17 -11.63 -17.44
N LEU A 95 1.93 -10.57 -16.66
CA LEU A 95 2.95 -9.69 -16.10
C LEU A 95 3.73 -8.90 -17.15
N ASN A 96 3.13 -8.67 -18.31
CA ASN A 96 3.65 -7.69 -19.27
C ASN A 96 3.15 -6.30 -18.88
N LYS A 97 4.04 -5.31 -18.91
CA LYS A 97 3.65 -3.91 -18.72
C LYS A 97 2.82 -3.47 -19.92
N VAL A 98 1.57 -3.09 -19.68
CA VAL A 98 0.61 -2.68 -20.72
C VAL A 98 0.35 -1.18 -20.73
N ASP A 99 0.61 -0.50 -19.62
CA ASP A 99 0.42 0.95 -19.51
C ASP A 99 1.29 1.54 -18.40
N GLY A 100 1.45 2.85 -18.40
CA GLY A 100 2.08 3.58 -17.31
C GLY A 100 2.16 5.07 -17.58
N GLY A 101 2.43 5.83 -16.53
CA GLY A 101 2.50 7.28 -16.61
C GLY A 101 3.19 7.91 -15.42
N ILE A 102 3.41 9.21 -15.53
CA ILE A 102 3.92 10.06 -14.45
C ILE A 102 2.74 10.62 -13.65
N ILE A 103 2.93 10.79 -12.35
CA ILE A 103 1.96 11.38 -11.43
C ILE A 103 2.39 12.82 -11.16
N GLU A 104 1.66 13.76 -11.74
CA GLU A 104 1.92 15.18 -11.54
C GLU A 104 1.35 15.68 -10.20
N ASN A 105 2.03 16.66 -9.60
CA ASN A 105 1.49 17.59 -8.60
C ASN A 105 0.66 16.96 -7.46
N GLN A 106 1.19 15.94 -6.78
CA GLN A 106 0.54 15.34 -5.61
C GLN A 106 -0.90 14.85 -5.89
N SER A 107 -1.23 14.53 -7.15
CA SER A 107 -2.53 13.96 -7.53
C SER A 107 -2.80 12.59 -6.91
N LEU A 108 -1.77 11.98 -6.31
CA LEU A 108 -1.85 10.93 -5.33
C LEU A 108 -0.75 11.12 -4.27
N THR A 109 -1.10 11.00 -2.99
CA THR A 109 -0.20 11.08 -1.83
C THR A 109 -0.50 9.95 -0.85
N TRP A 110 0.49 9.59 -0.04
CA TRP A 110 0.29 8.68 1.08
C TRP A 110 0.94 9.22 2.36
N LEU A 111 0.35 8.85 3.51
CA LEU A 111 0.97 8.98 4.81
C LEU A 111 1.00 7.61 5.47
N ILE A 112 2.19 7.10 5.72
CA ILE A 112 2.40 5.75 6.24
C ILE A 112 2.63 5.83 7.74
N TYR A 113 1.85 5.08 8.52
CA TYR A 113 2.03 4.86 9.96
C TYR A 113 2.17 3.36 10.24
N GLN A 114 2.44 3.02 11.51
CA GLN A 114 2.64 1.64 11.95
C GLN A 114 1.37 0.77 11.86
N ASP A 115 0.22 1.41 11.97
CA ASP A 115 -1.11 0.81 12.09
C ASP A 115 -2.00 1.12 10.88
N TYR A 116 -1.78 2.26 10.22
CA TYR A 116 -2.58 2.72 9.09
C TYR A 116 -1.75 3.41 8.01
N VAL A 117 -2.24 3.36 6.79
CA VAL A 117 -1.81 4.20 5.67
C VAL A 117 -2.98 5.06 5.24
N ILE A 118 -2.75 6.37 5.08
CA ILE A 118 -3.73 7.31 4.53
C ILE A 118 -3.37 7.56 3.08
N TYR A 119 -4.36 7.60 2.20
CA TYR A 119 -4.23 7.95 0.80
C TYR A 119 -5.13 9.14 0.47
N ASN A 120 -4.59 10.08 -0.29
CA ASN A 120 -5.35 11.25 -0.72
C ASN A 120 -4.93 11.69 -2.13
N GLY A 121 -5.84 12.33 -2.88
CA GLY A 121 -5.55 12.86 -4.21
C GLY A 121 -6.66 12.59 -5.23
N SER A 122 -6.63 13.35 -6.33
CA SER A 122 -7.64 13.29 -7.40
C SER A 122 -7.60 12.02 -8.25
N MET A 123 -6.52 11.23 -8.17
CA MET A 123 -6.44 9.92 -8.85
C MET A 123 -7.25 8.83 -8.14
N LEU A 124 -7.73 9.08 -6.93
CA LEU A 124 -8.50 8.12 -6.15
C LEU A 124 -10.00 8.25 -6.46
N PRO A 125 -10.78 7.17 -6.29
CA PRO A 125 -12.24 7.25 -6.40
C PRO A 125 -12.83 8.32 -5.48
N ALA A 126 -13.91 8.97 -5.91
CA ALA A 126 -14.62 9.94 -5.07
C ALA A 126 -15.11 9.28 -3.77
N THR A 127 -15.10 10.05 -2.69
CA THR A 127 -15.56 9.59 -1.37
C THR A 127 -16.11 10.76 -0.57
N ASP A 128 -17.09 10.49 0.29
CA ASP A 128 -17.62 11.44 1.28
C ASP A 128 -16.73 11.48 2.54
N ALA A 129 -15.76 10.58 2.65
CA ALA A 129 -14.77 10.58 3.71
C ALA A 129 -13.68 11.64 3.45
N PRO A 130 -13.01 12.17 4.49
CA PRO A 130 -11.93 13.15 4.30
C PRO A 130 -10.71 12.59 3.56
N TYR A 131 -10.56 11.27 3.51
CA TYR A 131 -9.47 10.56 2.83
C TYR A 131 -9.79 9.06 2.71
N HIS A 132 -9.01 8.36 1.88
CA HIS A 132 -8.98 6.91 1.85
C HIS A 132 -7.95 6.37 2.82
N TRP A 133 -8.16 5.17 3.34
CA TRP A 133 -7.24 4.57 4.30
C TRP A 133 -7.12 3.06 4.12
N GLY A 134 -5.97 2.54 4.55
CA GLY A 134 -5.68 1.12 4.69
C GLY A 134 -5.15 0.82 6.07
N ARG A 135 -5.49 -0.35 6.61
CA ARG A 135 -4.94 -0.87 7.87
C ARG A 135 -3.73 -1.72 7.57
N VAL A 136 -2.62 -1.46 8.26
CA VAL A 136 -1.45 -2.33 8.23
C VAL A 136 -1.80 -3.61 9.00
N ILE A 137 -1.78 -4.75 8.30
CA ILE A 137 -2.12 -6.06 8.88
C ILE A 137 -0.90 -6.94 9.09
N GLU A 138 0.21 -6.63 8.42
CA GLU A 138 1.49 -7.33 8.57
C GLU A 138 2.65 -6.39 8.25
N VAL A 139 3.77 -6.59 8.92
CA VAL A 139 5.01 -5.83 8.75
C VAL A 139 6.16 -6.81 8.70
N ASP A 140 6.84 -6.87 7.56
CA ASP A 140 8.01 -7.72 7.32
C ASP A 140 9.24 -6.84 7.04
N SER A 141 10.44 -7.42 7.20
CA SER A 141 11.68 -6.78 6.73
C SER A 141 11.76 -6.79 5.20
N PHE A 142 12.41 -5.78 4.64
CA PHE A 142 12.64 -5.66 3.22
C PHE A 142 14.02 -5.06 2.93
N ASP A 143 14.97 -5.94 2.64
CA ASP A 143 16.38 -5.58 2.45
C ASP A 143 16.79 -5.49 0.97
N LYS A 144 15.82 -5.42 0.05
CA LYS A 144 16.06 -5.28 -1.41
C LYS A 144 16.00 -3.79 -1.81
N HIS A 145 16.59 -3.46 -2.97
CA HIS A 145 16.46 -2.12 -3.57
C HIS A 145 15.27 -2.08 -4.53
N ILE A 146 14.54 -0.95 -4.55
CA ILE A 146 13.43 -0.77 -5.49
C ILE A 146 13.99 -0.20 -6.80
N ASP A 147 13.99 -1.05 -7.82
CA ASP A 147 14.35 -0.76 -9.20
C ASP A 147 13.53 -1.64 -10.16
N ASP A 148 13.68 -1.41 -11.48
CA ASP A 148 12.93 -2.14 -12.51
C ASP A 148 13.24 -3.65 -12.49
N GLN A 149 14.46 -4.04 -12.10
CA GLN A 149 14.83 -5.44 -11.98
C GLN A 149 14.08 -6.11 -10.81
N TRP A 150 13.97 -5.44 -9.67
CA TRP A 150 13.20 -5.92 -8.53
C TRP A 150 11.71 -6.02 -8.85
N ILE A 151 11.14 -5.01 -9.54
CA ILE A 151 9.72 -5.01 -9.94
C ILE A 151 9.38 -6.26 -10.76
N SER A 152 10.21 -6.60 -11.74
CA SER A 152 9.97 -7.78 -12.59
C SER A 152 9.94 -9.12 -11.81
N LYS A 153 10.56 -9.16 -10.63
CA LYS A 153 10.64 -10.36 -9.78
C LYS A 153 9.56 -10.41 -8.70
N ILE A 154 9.17 -9.27 -8.14
CA ILE A 154 8.24 -9.23 -7.00
C ILE A 154 6.79 -9.53 -7.38
N ILE A 155 6.35 -9.17 -8.60
CA ILE A 155 4.97 -9.41 -9.01
C ILE A 155 4.65 -10.92 -9.09
N PRO A 156 5.50 -11.78 -9.72
CA PRO A 156 5.32 -13.23 -9.63
C PRO A 156 5.31 -13.75 -8.18
N GLU A 157 6.26 -13.31 -7.34
CA GLU A 157 6.35 -13.72 -5.92
C GLU A 157 5.05 -13.42 -5.15
N LEU A 158 4.49 -12.23 -5.36
CA LEU A 158 3.23 -11.84 -4.72
C LEU A 158 2.02 -12.61 -5.25
N LYS A 159 2.01 -12.99 -6.54
CA LYS A 159 0.95 -13.81 -7.13
C LYS A 159 0.94 -15.22 -6.53
N GLU A 160 2.12 -15.82 -6.34
CA GLU A 160 2.26 -17.11 -5.65
C GLU A 160 1.80 -17.02 -4.19
N LEU A 161 2.17 -15.94 -3.49
CA LEU A 161 1.74 -15.71 -2.13
C LEU A 161 0.21 -15.58 -2.03
N ALA A 162 -0.42 -14.82 -2.93
CA ALA A 162 -1.87 -14.65 -2.95
C ALA A 162 -2.60 -15.99 -3.17
N LEU A 163 -2.09 -16.83 -4.08
CA LEU A 163 -2.63 -18.18 -4.31
C LEU A 163 -2.51 -19.09 -3.07
N SER A 164 -1.45 -18.91 -2.25
CA SER A 164 -1.29 -19.67 -1.02
C SER A 164 -2.40 -19.39 0.01
N TYR A 165 -2.95 -18.17 0.03
CA TYR A 165 -4.05 -17.79 0.93
C TYR A 165 -5.40 -18.38 0.53
N ILE A 166 -5.59 -18.71 -0.75
CA ILE A 166 -6.83 -19.32 -1.26
C ILE A 166 -6.85 -20.83 -0.98
N LYS A 167 -5.68 -21.46 -0.97
CA LYS A 167 -5.53 -22.92 -0.81
C LYS A 167 -5.49 -23.40 0.66
N SER A 168 -5.40 -22.49 1.62
CA SER A 168 -5.26 -22.77 3.07
C SER A 168 -6.57 -22.59 3.84
#